data_AF-A0A9W4TJH5-F1
#
_entry.id   AF-A0A9W4TJH5-F1
#
_cell.length_a   1.000
_cell.length_b   1.000
_cell.length_c   1.000
_cell.angle_alpha   90.00
_cell.angle_beta   90.00
_cell.angle_gamma   90.00
#
_symmetry.space_group_name_H-M   'P 1'
#
loop_
_entity.id
_entity.type
_entity.pdbx_description
1 polymer ?
#
loop_
_entity_poly.entity_id
_entity_poly.type
_entity_poly.pdbx_seq_one_letter_code
_entity_poly.pdbx_strand_id
1 'polypeptide(L)'
;MNIIKVIALNKLIKTKTQMRNIIFLLLVTINLFSKPLQQKDHLKDKIVVQATIAEIYYNRLEVSTRLPYFANKFIDRKAKQRAEVPFAIWQTIKNTIDYSLFKNAVIQLLNNNFTTAQMQVTVNEYQAKPYIPIVHLKLRNELQLASQDFDAVLLNHINTVLIANGYQALTL
;
A
#
# COMPACT_ATOMS: atom_id res chain seq x y z
N MET A 1 -45.04 17.44 44.50
CA MET A 1 -45.48 18.78 44.07
C MET A 1 -44.44 19.79 44.53
N ASN A 2 -43.85 20.55 43.59
CA ASN A 2 -43.14 21.84 43.71
C ASN A 2 -41.85 21.89 44.56
N ILE A 3 -40.61 22.01 44.03
CA ILE A 3 -40.00 23.08 43.21
C ILE A 3 -40.58 24.47 43.48
N ILE A 4 -39.70 25.45 43.70
CA ILE A 4 -39.96 26.90 43.74
C ILE A 4 -40.31 27.45 45.13
N LYS A 5 -39.24 27.67 45.90
CA LYS A 5 -38.96 28.89 46.67
C LYS A 5 -37.53 28.73 47.20
N VAL A 6 -36.41 28.96 46.51
CA VAL A 6 -36.03 30.04 45.57
C VAL A 6 -36.56 31.38 46.06
N ILE A 7 -35.62 32.24 46.47
CA ILE A 7 -35.84 33.66 46.79
C ILE A 7 -36.34 33.89 48.22
N ALA A 8 -35.43 33.71 49.17
CA ALA A 8 -35.26 34.67 50.26
C ALA A 8 -33.75 34.67 50.55
N LEU A 9 -32.94 35.27 49.68
CA LEU A 9 -32.92 36.72 49.47
C LEU A 9 -32.78 37.39 50.83
N ASN A 10 -31.69 38.14 50.98
CA ASN A 10 -31.39 39.01 52.10
C ASN A 10 -30.88 38.21 53.31
N LYS A 11 -29.64 38.37 53.75
CA LYS A 11 -28.94 39.64 53.85
C LYS A 11 -27.62 39.31 54.54
N LEU A 12 -26.57 40.04 54.16
CA LEU A 12 -25.36 40.29 54.96
C LEU A 12 -24.53 39.02 55.25
N ILE A 13 -23.31 38.88 54.75
CA ILE A 13 -22.13 39.74 54.94
C ILE A 13 -21.23 39.46 53.72
N LYS A 14 -21.15 40.27 52.66
CA LYS A 14 -20.40 41.54 52.54
C LYS A 14 -19.03 41.43 53.23
N THR A 15 -17.97 41.03 52.54
CA THR A 15 -17.04 41.97 51.88
C THR A 15 -16.26 41.22 50.78
N LYS A 16 -16.35 41.64 49.49
CA LYS A 16 -15.41 42.58 48.84
C LYS A 16 -13.95 42.21 49.19
N THR A 17 -13.11 41.77 48.25
CA THR A 17 -12.29 42.71 47.45
C THR A 17 -11.53 41.99 46.32
N GLN A 18 -11.76 42.48 45.11
CA GLN A 18 -10.86 42.61 43.94
C GLN A 18 -10.54 41.40 43.03
N MET A 19 -11.15 41.50 41.86
CA MET A 19 -10.77 40.97 40.56
C MET A 19 -9.29 41.14 40.23
N ARG A 20 -8.72 40.15 39.51
CA ARG A 20 -7.84 40.37 38.35
C ARG A 20 -7.84 39.11 37.48
N ASN A 21 -8.66 39.14 36.42
CA ASN A 21 -8.36 38.41 35.19
C ASN A 21 -7.00 38.92 34.68
N ILE A 22 -6.12 38.02 34.24
CA ILE A 22 -5.24 38.21 33.08
C ILE A 22 -4.74 36.82 32.63
N ILE A 23 -5.01 36.57 31.36
CA ILE A 23 -4.52 35.50 30.48
C ILE A 23 -2.99 35.57 30.38
N PHE A 24 -2.29 34.43 30.46
CA PHE A 24 -0.92 34.26 29.93
C PHE A 24 -0.80 32.82 29.41
N LEU A 25 -1.12 32.58 28.14
CA LEU A 25 -0.28 32.68 26.94
C LEU A 25 0.83 31.62 26.88
N LEU A 26 0.66 30.76 25.87
CA LEU A 26 1.61 29.80 25.30
C LEU A 26 3.02 30.40 25.13
N LEU A 27 4.04 29.70 25.62
CA LEU A 27 5.43 29.88 25.17
C LEU A 27 6.08 28.51 25.00
N VAL A 28 6.09 28.05 23.76
CA VAL A 28 7.01 27.01 23.27
C VAL A 28 8.41 27.62 23.28
N THR A 29 9.27 27.17 24.20
CA THR A 29 10.68 27.55 24.16
C THR A 29 11.40 26.73 23.10
N ILE A 30 11.74 27.42 22.03
CA ILE A 30 12.63 26.99 20.95
C ILE A 30 14.02 26.77 21.56
N ASN A 31 14.48 25.52 21.66
CA ASN A 31 15.90 25.24 21.86
C ASN A 31 16.61 25.37 20.51
N LEU A 32 17.09 26.59 20.25
CA LEU A 32 18.11 26.91 19.26
C LEU A 32 19.46 26.36 19.77
N PHE A 33 19.81 25.15 19.37
CA PHE A 33 21.22 24.77 19.23
C PHE A 33 21.55 24.71 17.73
N SER A 34 22.03 25.86 17.25
CA SER A 34 22.61 26.07 15.94
C SER A 34 23.86 25.20 15.79
N LYS A 35 23.73 24.06 15.09
CA LYS A 35 24.84 23.52 14.31
C LYS A 35 24.70 24.09 12.90
N PRO A 36 25.74 24.69 12.30
CA PRO A 36 25.68 25.05 10.89
C PRO A 36 25.60 23.74 10.09
N LEU A 37 24.40 23.44 9.59
CA LEU A 37 24.22 22.47 8.53
C LEU A 37 24.98 23.01 7.32
N GLN A 38 26.17 22.45 7.07
CA GLN A 38 26.74 22.44 5.74
C GLN A 38 25.77 21.65 4.87
N GLN A 39 24.89 22.41 4.21
CA GLN A 39 24.03 21.97 3.15
C GLN A 39 24.93 21.53 1.98
N LYS A 40 25.25 20.23 1.95
CA LYS A 40 25.51 19.59 0.66
C LYS A 40 24.15 19.44 -0.01
N ASP A 41 23.89 20.29 -0.99
CA ASP A 41 22.79 20.18 -1.93
C ASP A 41 22.81 18.82 -2.62
N HIS A 42 22.14 17.85 -2.00
CA HIS A 42 21.69 16.62 -2.65
C HIS A 42 20.27 16.27 -2.17
N LEU A 43 19.40 17.27 -2.08
CA LEU A 43 17.96 17.02 -2.22
C LEU A 43 17.72 16.72 -3.70
N LYS A 44 17.94 15.46 -4.11
CA LYS A 44 17.05 14.88 -5.10
C LYS A 44 15.69 14.89 -4.44
N ASP A 45 14.85 15.85 -4.82
CA ASP A 45 13.41 15.75 -4.61
C ASP A 45 12.97 14.37 -5.09
N LYS A 46 12.83 13.43 -4.15
CA LYS A 46 12.06 12.22 -4.41
C LYS A 46 10.63 12.73 -4.52
N ILE A 47 10.19 12.98 -5.75
CA ILE A 47 8.78 13.11 -6.08
C ILE A 47 8.12 11.87 -5.48
N VAL A 48 7.46 12.02 -4.34
CA VAL A 48 6.63 10.97 -3.77
C VAL A 48 5.41 10.91 -4.67
N VAL A 49 5.47 10.05 -5.69
CA VAL A 49 4.33 9.81 -6.58
C VAL A 49 3.23 9.25 -5.70
N GLN A 50 2.21 10.08 -5.44
CA GLN A 50 1.04 9.65 -4.67
C GLN A 50 0.31 8.58 -5.47
N ALA A 51 0.13 7.40 -4.87
CA ALA A 51 -0.56 6.30 -5.52
C ALA A 51 -2.00 6.69 -5.90
N THR A 52 -2.41 6.35 -7.12
CA THR A 52 -3.80 6.56 -7.58
C THR A 52 -4.76 5.63 -6.83
N ILE A 53 -6.07 5.91 -6.83
CA ILE A 53 -7.05 5.00 -6.21
C ILE A 53 -7.03 3.61 -6.85
N ALA A 54 -6.79 3.53 -8.16
CA ALA A 54 -6.70 2.25 -8.88
C ALA A 54 -5.46 1.46 -8.46
N GLU A 55 -4.35 2.15 -8.18
CA GLU A 55 -3.15 1.52 -7.64
C GLU A 55 -3.35 1.03 -6.20
N ILE A 56 -4.00 1.83 -5.35
CA ILE A 56 -4.38 1.40 -3.99
C ILE A 56 -5.29 0.18 -4.07
N TYR A 57 -6.30 0.21 -4.95
CA TYR A 57 -7.21 -0.90 -5.16
C TYR A 57 -6.47 -2.15 -5.64
N TYR A 58 -5.59 -2.02 -6.64
CA TYR A 58 -4.75 -3.11 -7.14
C TYR A 58 -3.89 -3.72 -6.02
N ASN A 59 -3.20 -2.90 -5.23
CA ASN A 59 -2.32 -3.37 -4.15
C ASN A 59 -3.09 -4.16 -3.08
N ARG A 60 -4.39 -3.90 -2.95
CA ARG A 60 -5.27 -4.63 -2.04
C ARG A 60 -6.01 -5.79 -2.72
N LEU A 61 -5.95 -5.91 -4.04
CA LEU A 61 -6.66 -6.97 -4.76
C LEU A 61 -6.02 -8.33 -4.45
N GLU A 62 -6.86 -9.34 -4.21
CA GLU A 62 -6.41 -10.70 -3.87
C GLU A 62 -5.35 -11.23 -4.84
N VAL A 63 -5.52 -11.00 -6.14
CA VAL A 63 -4.54 -11.43 -7.16
C VAL A 63 -3.17 -10.79 -6.99
N SER A 64 -3.10 -9.48 -6.72
CA SER A 64 -1.82 -8.77 -6.51
C SER A 64 -1.09 -9.33 -5.30
N THR A 65 -1.82 -9.57 -4.21
CA THR A 65 -1.25 -10.11 -2.98
C THR A 65 -0.77 -11.56 -3.11
N ARG A 66 -1.40 -12.36 -3.97
CA ARG A 66 -1.11 -13.81 -4.09
C ARG A 66 -0.26 -14.19 -5.30
N LEU A 67 -0.17 -13.35 -6.33
CA LEU A 67 0.57 -13.65 -7.55
C LEU A 67 2.03 -14.05 -7.27
N PRO A 68 2.81 -13.31 -6.45
CA PRO A 68 4.19 -13.70 -6.16
C PRO A 68 4.30 -15.09 -5.52
N TYR A 69 3.34 -15.46 -4.67
CA TYR A 69 3.30 -16.78 -4.06
C TYR A 69 3.08 -17.88 -5.11
N PHE A 70 2.15 -17.69 -6.05
CA PHE A 70 1.90 -18.67 -7.11
C PHE A 70 3.07 -18.78 -8.10
N ALA A 71 3.67 -17.66 -8.49
CA ALA A 71 4.86 -17.63 -9.34
C ALA A 71 6.02 -18.38 -8.67
N ASN A 72 6.30 -18.09 -7.39
CA ASN A 72 7.34 -18.77 -6.64
C ASN A 72 7.08 -20.27 -6.50
N LYS A 73 5.83 -20.66 -6.25
CA LYS A 73 5.44 -22.08 -6.17
C LYS A 73 5.63 -22.80 -7.52
N PHE A 74 5.36 -22.13 -8.63
CA PHE A 74 5.66 -22.67 -9.96
C PHE A 74 7.16 -22.87 -10.14
N ILE A 75 7.97 -21.87 -9.81
CA ILE A 75 9.44 -21.94 -9.90
C ILE A 75 9.99 -23.06 -9.01
N ASP A 76 9.48 -23.21 -7.79
CA ASP A 76 9.88 -24.29 -6.88
C ASP A 76 9.60 -25.68 -7.44
N ARG A 77 8.50 -25.86 -8.18
CA ARG A 77 8.24 -27.13 -8.86
C ARG A 77 9.25 -27.40 -9.96
N LYS A 78 9.58 -26.39 -10.77
CA LYS A 78 10.59 -26.52 -11.83
C LYS A 78 11.99 -26.76 -11.26
N ALA A 79 12.35 -26.10 -10.16
CA ALA A 79 13.61 -26.32 -9.46
C ALA A 79 13.77 -27.78 -8.99
N LYS A 80 12.70 -28.41 -8.48
CA LYS A 80 12.72 -29.83 -8.09
C LYS A 80 12.91 -30.79 -9.27
N GLN A 81 12.49 -30.39 -10.47
CA GLN A 81 12.61 -31.19 -11.69
C GLN A 81 13.96 -31.03 -12.39
N ARG A 82 14.70 -29.96 -12.06
CA ARG A 82 15.93 -29.54 -12.72
C ARG A 82 17.07 -29.51 -11.69
N ALA A 83 17.40 -30.68 -11.16
CA ALA A 83 18.39 -30.84 -10.09
C ALA A 83 19.81 -30.44 -10.51
N GLU A 84 20.09 -30.36 -11.81
CA GLU A 84 21.35 -29.88 -12.35
C GLU A 84 21.53 -28.36 -12.25
N VAL A 85 20.44 -27.60 -12.03
CA VAL A 85 20.48 -26.15 -11.84
C VAL A 85 20.65 -25.81 -10.35
N PRO A 86 21.72 -25.11 -9.94
CA PRO A 86 21.95 -24.75 -8.55
C PRO A 86 20.83 -23.91 -7.95
N PHE A 87 20.56 -24.13 -6.66
CA PHE A 87 19.53 -23.41 -5.90
C PHE A 87 19.69 -21.88 -5.99
N ALA A 88 20.93 -21.38 -6.02
CA ALA A 88 21.21 -19.94 -6.13
C ALA A 88 20.61 -19.31 -7.40
N ILE A 89 20.61 -20.03 -8.54
CA ILE A 89 20.04 -19.54 -9.79
C ILE A 89 18.51 -19.42 -9.67
N TRP A 90 17.86 -20.41 -9.04
CA TRP A 90 16.42 -20.35 -8.77
C TRP A 90 16.04 -19.19 -7.84
N GLN A 91 16.88 -18.87 -6.85
CA GLN A 91 16.68 -17.69 -6.00
C GLN A 91 16.85 -16.39 -6.79
N THR A 92 17.86 -16.30 -7.66
CA THR A 92 18.05 -15.16 -8.55
C THR A 92 16.82 -14.94 -9.43
N ILE A 93 16.28 -16.00 -10.04
CA ILE A 93 15.04 -15.93 -10.83
C ILE A 93 13.93 -15.30 -9.99
N LYS A 94 13.62 -15.86 -8.80
CA LYS A 94 12.52 -15.36 -7.94
C LYS A 94 12.68 -13.89 -7.55
N ASN A 95 13.90 -13.49 -7.21
CA ASN A 95 14.19 -12.14 -6.71
C ASN A 95 14.19 -11.07 -7.80
N THR A 96 14.18 -11.46 -9.08
CA THR A 96 14.31 -10.54 -10.22
C THR A 96 13.07 -10.50 -11.10
N ILE A 97 11.98 -11.18 -10.73
CA ILE A 97 10.72 -11.12 -11.47
C ILE A 97 10.16 -9.70 -11.37
N ASP A 98 9.94 -9.07 -12.52
CA ASP A 98 9.24 -7.81 -12.62
C ASP A 98 7.74 -8.03 -12.80
N TYR A 99 6.95 -7.65 -11.80
CA TYR A 99 5.50 -7.71 -11.82
C TYR A 99 4.84 -6.43 -12.38
N SER A 100 5.64 -5.44 -12.81
CA SER A 100 5.13 -4.11 -13.22
C SER A 100 4.22 -4.20 -14.44
N LEU A 101 4.53 -5.05 -15.42
CA LEU A 101 3.68 -5.25 -16.59
C LEU A 101 2.29 -5.78 -16.20
N PHE A 102 2.25 -6.80 -15.33
CA PHE A 102 0.99 -7.32 -14.81
C PHE A 102 0.23 -6.27 -14.01
N LYS A 103 0.91 -5.56 -13.11
CA LYS A 103 0.32 -4.45 -12.34
C LYS A 103 -0.33 -3.41 -13.26
N ASN A 104 0.37 -2.98 -14.29
CA ASN A 104 -0.12 -1.97 -15.22
C ASN A 104 -1.35 -2.45 -15.99
N ALA A 105 -1.34 -3.69 -16.48
CA ALA A 105 -2.49 -4.30 -17.14
C ALA A 105 -3.70 -4.34 -16.19
N VAL A 106 -3.53 -4.77 -14.94
CA VAL A 106 -4.63 -4.80 -13.98
C VAL A 106 -5.15 -3.39 -13.66
N ILE A 107 -4.28 -2.41 -13.48
CA ILE A 107 -4.70 -1.01 -13.24
C ILE A 107 -5.54 -0.49 -14.42
N GLN A 108 -5.16 -0.80 -15.66
CA GLN A 108 -5.96 -0.46 -16.84
C GLN A 108 -7.32 -1.17 -16.83
N LEU A 109 -7.36 -2.47 -16.52
CA LEU A 109 -8.61 -3.21 -16.36
C LEU A 109 -9.52 -2.61 -15.29
N LEU A 110 -8.96 -2.17 -14.15
CA LEU A 110 -9.72 -1.51 -13.09
C LEU A 110 -10.33 -0.20 -13.59
N ASN A 111 -9.53 0.66 -14.22
CA ASN A 111 -10.00 1.94 -14.77
C ASN A 111 -11.07 1.77 -15.86
N ASN A 112 -11.02 0.68 -16.63
CA ASN A 112 -12.00 0.40 -17.68
C ASN A 112 -13.33 -0.17 -17.16
N ASN A 113 -13.35 -0.69 -15.92
CA ASN A 113 -14.52 -1.38 -15.37
C ASN A 113 -15.14 -0.68 -14.15
N PHE A 114 -14.41 0.22 -13.49
CA PHE A 114 -14.85 0.89 -12.28
C PHE A 114 -14.51 2.37 -12.30
N THR A 115 -15.40 3.18 -11.75
CA THR A 115 -15.11 4.59 -11.46
C THR A 115 -14.25 4.72 -10.21
N THR A 116 -13.54 5.85 -10.08
CA THR A 116 -12.79 6.26 -8.88
C THR A 116 -13.64 6.16 -7.61
N ALA A 117 -14.90 6.61 -7.66
CA ALA A 117 -15.80 6.59 -6.52
C ALA A 117 -16.17 5.16 -6.09
N GLN A 118 -16.50 4.28 -7.05
CA GLN A 118 -16.79 2.87 -6.77
C GLN A 118 -15.57 2.18 -6.14
N MET A 119 -14.38 2.42 -6.69
CA MET A 119 -13.15 1.87 -6.14
C MET A 119 -12.91 2.33 -4.70
N GLN A 120 -13.13 3.62 -4.41
CA GLN A 120 -12.96 4.16 -3.05
C GLN A 120 -13.95 3.55 -2.05
N VAL A 121 -15.21 3.36 -2.45
CA VAL A 121 -16.23 2.71 -1.61
C VAL A 121 -15.79 1.30 -1.23
N THR A 122 -15.35 0.50 -2.20
CA THR A 122 -14.89 -0.88 -1.91
C THR A 122 -13.63 -0.89 -1.04
N VAL A 123 -12.67 0.00 -1.28
CA VAL A 123 -11.46 0.10 -0.44
C VAL A 123 -11.86 0.35 1.02
N ASN A 124 -12.82 1.25 1.26
CA ASN A 124 -13.33 1.56 2.59
C ASN A 124 -14.10 0.39 3.20
N GLU A 125 -14.96 -0.27 2.42
CA GLU A 125 -15.72 -1.46 2.85
C GLU A 125 -14.79 -2.57 3.35
N TYR A 126 -13.67 -2.77 2.66
CA TYR A 126 -12.71 -3.82 3.00
C TYR A 126 -11.60 -3.34 3.94
N GLN A 127 -11.60 -2.13 4.48
CA GLN A 127 -10.45 -1.55 5.21
C GLN A 127 -9.86 -2.44 6.32
N ALA A 128 -10.69 -3.24 7.01
CA ALA A 128 -10.27 -4.14 8.08
C ALA A 128 -9.76 -5.51 7.60
N LYS A 129 -9.78 -5.77 6.28
CA LYS A 129 -9.35 -7.02 5.65
C LYS A 129 -7.99 -6.83 4.97
N PRO A 130 -7.14 -7.87 4.91
CA PRO A 130 -5.83 -7.77 4.26
C PRO A 130 -5.93 -7.57 2.74
N TYR A 131 -7.02 -8.04 2.12
CA TYR A 131 -7.24 -7.92 0.68
C TYR A 131 -8.74 -7.78 0.33
N ILE A 132 -8.99 -7.36 -0.91
CA ILE A 132 -10.27 -7.24 -1.58
C ILE A 132 -10.45 -8.49 -2.47
N PRO A 133 -11.50 -9.30 -2.28
CA PRO A 133 -11.77 -10.46 -3.12
C PRO A 133 -12.28 -10.04 -4.50
N ILE A 134 -12.00 -10.88 -5.50
CA ILE A 134 -12.47 -10.64 -6.88
C ILE A 134 -13.86 -11.26 -7.05
N VAL A 135 -14.88 -10.46 -6.79
CA VAL A 135 -16.29 -10.89 -6.89
C VAL A 135 -16.91 -10.66 -8.28
N HIS A 136 -16.42 -9.68 -9.02
CA HIS A 136 -17.01 -9.31 -10.32
C HIS A 136 -16.56 -10.26 -11.43
N LEU A 137 -17.52 -10.96 -12.07
CA LEU A 137 -17.23 -11.99 -13.07
C LEU A 137 -16.43 -11.45 -14.27
N LYS A 138 -16.83 -10.29 -14.82
CA LYS A 138 -16.09 -9.65 -15.92
C LYS A 138 -14.63 -9.40 -15.55
N LEU A 139 -14.35 -8.75 -14.41
CA LEU A 139 -13.00 -8.50 -13.92
C LEU A 139 -12.23 -9.83 -13.76
N ARG A 140 -12.86 -10.89 -13.25
CA ARG A 140 -12.21 -12.20 -13.12
C ARG A 140 -11.75 -12.75 -14.47
N ASN A 141 -12.59 -12.67 -15.50
CA ASN A 141 -12.26 -13.15 -16.84
C ASN A 141 -11.10 -12.34 -17.45
N GLU A 142 -11.16 -11.01 -17.32
CA GLU A 142 -10.08 -10.13 -17.80
C GLU A 142 -8.75 -10.38 -17.07
N LEU A 143 -8.80 -10.60 -15.76
CA LEU A 143 -7.63 -10.96 -14.96
C LEU A 143 -7.04 -12.33 -15.36
N GLN A 144 -7.89 -13.27 -15.75
CA GLN A 144 -7.44 -14.56 -16.26
C GLN A 144 -6.64 -14.39 -17.55
N LEU A 145 -7.10 -13.56 -18.48
CA LEU A 145 -6.38 -13.24 -19.70
C LEU A 145 -5.04 -12.54 -19.39
N ALA A 146 -5.06 -11.51 -18.54
CA ALA A 146 -3.82 -10.84 -18.12
C ALA A 146 -2.82 -11.79 -17.42
N SER A 147 -3.32 -12.81 -16.70
CA SER A 147 -2.47 -13.84 -16.09
C SER A 147 -1.82 -14.74 -17.13
N GLN A 148 -2.53 -15.09 -18.22
CA GLN A 148 -1.97 -15.91 -19.29
C GLN A 148 -0.84 -15.17 -20.02
N ASP A 149 -1.02 -13.87 -20.25
CA ASP A 149 0.04 -13.03 -20.83
C ASP A 149 1.26 -12.95 -19.89
N PHE A 150 1.02 -12.85 -18.59
CA PHE A 150 2.09 -12.84 -17.59
C PHE A 150 2.83 -14.19 -17.51
N ASP A 151 2.16 -15.33 -17.71
CA ASP A 151 2.82 -16.64 -17.71
C ASP A 151 3.92 -16.72 -18.79
N ALA A 152 3.67 -16.13 -19.97
CA ALA A 152 4.67 -16.04 -21.03
C ALA A 152 5.86 -15.16 -20.62
N VAL A 153 5.60 -14.01 -19.99
CA VAL A 153 6.64 -13.11 -19.46
C VAL A 153 7.48 -13.82 -18.39
N LEU A 154 6.82 -14.52 -17.47
CA LEU A 154 7.48 -15.28 -16.40
C LEU A 154 8.37 -16.37 -16.97
N LEU A 155 7.88 -17.16 -17.93
CA LEU A 155 8.66 -18.20 -18.57
C LEU A 155 9.87 -17.64 -19.33
N ASN A 156 9.67 -16.53 -20.05
CA ASN A 156 10.76 -15.86 -20.76
C ASN A 156 11.85 -15.36 -19.79
N HIS A 157 11.44 -14.78 -18.66
CA HIS A 157 12.37 -14.35 -17.60
C HIS A 157 13.17 -15.52 -17.04
N ILE A 158 12.49 -16.63 -16.68
CA ILE A 158 13.14 -17.85 -16.20
C ILE A 158 14.17 -18.33 -17.22
N ASN A 159 13.77 -18.44 -18.49
CA ASN A 159 14.64 -18.95 -19.55
C ASN A 159 15.84 -18.03 -19.82
N THR A 160 15.65 -16.72 -19.75
CA THR A 160 16.74 -15.75 -19.89
C THR A 160 17.80 -15.96 -18.81
N VAL A 161 17.39 -16.08 -17.54
CA VAL A 161 18.34 -16.32 -16.44
C VAL A 161 19.00 -17.69 -16.57
N LEU A 162 18.27 -18.74 -16.93
CA LEU A 162 18.84 -20.08 -17.13
C LEU A 162 19.90 -20.09 -18.24
N ILE A 163 19.57 -19.55 -19.42
CA ILE A 163 20.48 -19.51 -20.58
C ILE A 163 21.72 -18.68 -20.26
N ALA A 164 21.56 -17.52 -19.61
CA ALA A 164 22.68 -16.67 -19.19
C ALA A 164 23.65 -17.38 -18.23
N ASN A 165 23.21 -18.44 -17.55
CA ASN A 165 24.02 -19.26 -16.67
C ASN A 165 24.40 -20.63 -17.28
N GLY A 166 24.20 -20.83 -18.58
CA GLY A 166 24.62 -22.04 -19.30
C GLY A 166 23.65 -23.23 -19.20
N TYR A 167 22.41 -23.01 -18.75
CA TYR A 167 21.41 -24.06 -18.63
C TYR A 167 20.40 -24.05 -19.77
N GLN A 168 19.85 -25.22 -20.09
CA GLN A 168 18.78 -25.34 -21.09
C GLN A 168 17.49 -24.66 -20.62
N ALA A 169 16.84 -23.98 -21.55
CA ALA A 169 15.52 -23.39 -21.35
C ALA A 169 14.47 -24.43 -20.94
N LEU A 170 13.44 -23.98 -20.21
CA LEU A 170 12.23 -24.75 -19.96
C LEU A 170 11.33 -24.72 -21.19
N THR A 171 10.77 -25.88 -21.54
CA THR A 171 9.60 -25.99 -22.41
C THR A 171 8.33 -25.91 -21.58
N LEU A 172 7.25 -25.39 -22.19
CA LEU A 172 5.90 -25.45 -21.62
C LEU A 172 5.46 -26.90 -21.46
#